data_AF-A0A8D0PYF5-F1
#
_entry.id   AF-A0A8D0PYF5-F1
#
_cell.length_a   1.000
_cell.length_b   1.000
_cell.length_c   1.000
_cell.angle_alpha   90.00
_cell.angle_beta   90.00
_cell.angle_gamma   90.00
#
_symmetry.space_group_name_H-M   'P 1'
#
loop_
_entity.id
_entity.type
_entity.pdbx_description
1 polymer ?
#
loop_
_entity_poly.entity_id
_entity_poly.type
_entity_poly.pdbx_seq_one_letter_code
_entity_poly.pdbx_strand_id
1 'polypeptide(L)'
;PLLLGGERSAPGPGQEAREALEGRGAGRPRPERPRGAAVLKPQESLAQHFPTPDYLNLEGKTLEENYETDAQLCWHDYKDYMDSIKKDWCDWALISRPYSILQECLEQKADAFKLGFPNPWAERIIFEAHRIHFANCSLVQPTFSDPPEDVLLAMIMVPICLIPFLVTLVVWRSKDPEAQT
;
A
#
# COMPACT_ATOMS: atom_id res chain seq x y z
N PRO A 1 15.97 62.12 34.22
CA PRO A 1 15.32 62.18 32.89
C PRO A 1 15.56 60.86 32.14
N LEU A 2 14.68 59.84 32.23
CA LEU A 2 13.36 59.68 31.58
C LEU A 2 13.42 59.91 30.06
N LEU A 3 12.82 59.12 29.15
CA LEU A 3 12.19 57.79 29.07
C LEU A 3 11.77 57.64 27.58
N LEU A 4 11.29 56.44 27.20
CA LEU A 4 10.57 56.04 25.97
C LEU A 4 11.43 55.30 24.94
N GLY A 5 11.07 54.09 24.47
CA GLY A 5 9.84 53.32 24.66
C GLY A 5 10.06 51.88 24.20
N GLY A 6 9.23 50.98 24.73
CA GLY A 6 9.20 49.58 24.31
C GLY A 6 8.32 49.40 23.07
N GLU A 7 8.64 48.37 22.30
CA GLU A 7 7.65 47.74 21.42
C GLU A 7 7.72 46.23 21.53
N ARG A 8 6.51 45.66 21.48
CA ARG A 8 6.12 44.32 21.85
C ARG A 8 5.91 43.58 20.53
N SER A 9 6.74 42.60 20.20
CA SER A 9 6.52 41.81 19.00
C SER A 9 5.43 40.77 19.24
N ALA A 10 4.46 40.75 18.32
CA ALA A 10 3.22 40.00 18.37
C ALA A 10 3.41 38.50 18.04
N PRO A 11 2.44 37.63 18.38
CA PRO A 11 2.48 36.20 18.09
C PRO A 11 2.22 35.92 16.61
N GLY A 12 2.95 34.96 16.03
CA GLY A 12 2.68 34.45 14.69
C GLY A 12 1.38 33.62 14.64
N PRO A 13 0.66 33.61 13.50
CA PRO A 13 -0.44 32.65 13.28
C PRO A 13 0.19 31.25 13.13
N GLY A 14 -0.20 30.23 13.93
CA GLY A 14 -1.52 29.63 13.92
C GLY A 14 -1.67 28.88 12.60
N GLN A 15 -1.11 27.68 12.43
CA GLN A 15 -1.73 26.41 12.84
C GLN A 15 -3.20 26.30 12.39
N GLU A 16 -3.52 26.76 11.18
CA GLU A 16 -4.80 26.53 10.52
C GLU A 16 -4.58 26.16 9.04
N ALA A 17 -3.97 24.99 8.83
CA ALA A 17 -3.99 24.26 7.56
C ALA A 17 -3.87 22.75 7.80
N ARG A 18 -4.30 22.28 8.99
CA ARG A 18 -4.32 20.86 9.38
C ARG A 18 -5.73 20.26 9.41
N GLU A 19 -6.73 20.98 8.88
CA GLU A 19 -8.10 20.50 8.73
C GLU A 19 -8.56 20.72 7.28
N ALA A 20 -8.11 19.86 6.37
CA ALA A 20 -8.71 19.73 5.04
C ALA A 20 -8.51 18.34 4.40
N LEU A 21 -8.17 17.31 5.19
CA LEU A 21 -8.01 15.93 4.69
C LEU A 21 -8.68 14.87 5.56
N GLU A 22 -9.63 15.27 6.41
CA GLU A 22 -10.44 14.34 7.19
C GLU A 22 -11.91 14.49 6.76
N GLY A 23 -12.33 13.71 5.76
CA GLY A 23 -13.72 13.80 5.31
C GLY A 23 -14.08 13.04 4.04
N ARG A 24 -13.91 11.72 4.01
CA ARG A 24 -14.86 10.77 3.36
C ARG A 24 -14.36 9.31 3.45
N GLY A 25 -14.44 8.75 4.65
CA GLY A 25 -14.51 7.30 4.82
C GLY A 25 -15.93 6.83 4.49
N ALA A 26 -16.20 6.54 3.22
CA ALA A 26 -17.39 5.81 2.80
C ALA A 26 -16.93 4.56 2.05
N GLY A 27 -16.87 3.43 2.76
CA GLY A 27 -16.66 2.12 2.15
C GLY A 27 -17.70 1.89 1.06
N ARG A 28 -17.25 1.69 -0.17
CA ARG A 28 -18.14 1.42 -1.31
C ARG A 28 -18.22 -0.08 -1.55
N PRO A 29 -19.41 -0.69 -1.66
CA PRO A 29 -19.53 -2.11 -1.92
C PRO A 29 -19.23 -2.43 -3.39
N ARG A 30 -18.63 -3.61 -3.58
CA ARG A 30 -18.27 -4.24 -4.86
C ARG A 30 -19.54 -4.64 -5.63
N PRO A 31 -19.68 -4.34 -6.93
CA PRO A 31 -20.83 -4.82 -7.68
C PRO A 31 -20.65 -6.29 -8.10
N GLU A 32 -21.60 -7.13 -7.70
CA GLU A 32 -21.75 -8.52 -8.16
C GLU A 32 -22.20 -8.57 -9.62
N ARG A 33 -21.66 -9.54 -10.37
CA ARG A 33 -21.97 -9.79 -11.79
C ARG A 33 -23.10 -10.82 -11.90
N PRO A 34 -24.23 -10.54 -12.60
CA PRO A 34 -25.21 -11.58 -12.90
C PRO A 34 -24.78 -12.45 -14.09
N ARG A 35 -24.95 -13.78 -13.95
CA ARG A 35 -24.87 -14.78 -15.03
C ARG A 35 -26.09 -14.68 -15.94
N GLY A 36 -25.88 -14.83 -17.25
CA GLY A 36 -26.92 -14.74 -18.27
C GLY A 36 -27.65 -16.04 -18.61
N ALA A 37 -28.77 -15.88 -19.32
CA ALA A 37 -29.47 -16.73 -20.31
C ALA A 37 -30.80 -16.00 -20.65
N ALA A 38 -31.40 -15.92 -21.85
CA ALA A 38 -31.23 -16.57 -23.15
C ALA A 38 -31.96 -15.76 -24.28
N VAL A 39 -31.37 -15.76 -25.49
CA VAL A 39 -31.95 -16.07 -26.83
C VAL A 39 -33.09 -15.22 -27.49
N LEU A 40 -32.67 -14.51 -28.56
CA LEU A 40 -33.20 -14.26 -29.94
C LEU A 40 -34.59 -13.63 -30.24
N LYS A 41 -34.58 -12.51 -31.02
CA LYS A 41 -34.99 -12.43 -32.45
C LYS A 41 -34.70 -11.04 -33.10
N PRO A 42 -34.75 -10.87 -34.44
CA PRO A 42 -33.84 -10.01 -35.22
C PRO A 42 -34.50 -8.83 -35.98
N GLN A 43 -33.63 -7.94 -36.49
CA GLN A 43 -33.82 -6.89 -37.51
C GLN A 43 -34.58 -5.62 -37.09
N GLU A 44 -33.89 -4.46 -37.07
CA GLU A 44 -34.04 -3.42 -38.10
C GLU A 44 -33.00 -2.29 -37.93
N SER A 45 -32.70 -1.67 -39.06
CA SER A 45 -31.59 -0.77 -39.39
C SER A 45 -31.61 0.62 -38.72
N LEU A 46 -30.46 1.07 -38.19
CA LEU A 46 -29.93 2.42 -38.44
C LEU A 46 -28.42 2.46 -38.15
N ALA A 47 -27.64 2.87 -39.16
CA ALA A 47 -26.19 2.92 -39.13
C ALA A 47 -25.65 3.78 -37.96
N GLN A 48 -24.91 3.15 -37.05
CA GLN A 48 -23.92 3.86 -36.23
C GLN A 48 -22.54 3.50 -36.78
N HIS A 49 -21.83 4.51 -37.27
CA HIS A 49 -20.40 4.43 -37.58
C HIS A 49 -19.67 3.89 -36.34
N PHE A 50 -19.00 2.75 -36.47
CA PHE A 50 -17.98 2.35 -35.51
C PHE A 50 -16.83 3.37 -35.61
N PRO A 51 -16.40 4.01 -34.51
CA PRO A 51 -15.19 4.81 -34.53
C PRO A 51 -14.00 3.88 -34.78
N THR A 52 -13.17 4.27 -35.73
CA THR A 52 -11.91 3.63 -36.10
C THR A 52 -10.96 3.51 -34.90
N PRO A 53 -10.08 2.48 -34.86
CA PRO A 53 -9.06 2.30 -33.83
C PRO A 53 -8.21 3.55 -33.55
N ASP A 54 -8.02 4.41 -34.55
CA ASP A 54 -7.22 5.63 -34.42
C ASP A 54 -7.82 6.66 -33.44
N TYR A 55 -9.14 6.74 -33.31
CA TYR A 55 -9.76 7.72 -32.41
C TYR A 55 -9.59 7.32 -30.93
N LEU A 56 -9.79 6.04 -30.61
CA LEU A 56 -9.54 5.50 -29.27
C LEU A 56 -8.05 5.57 -28.87
N ASN A 57 -7.15 5.37 -29.83
CA ASN A 57 -5.71 5.54 -29.59
C ASN A 57 -5.33 7.01 -29.41
N LEU A 58 -6.00 7.94 -30.10
CA LEU A 58 -5.75 9.38 -29.95
C LEU A 58 -6.29 9.86 -28.60
N GLU A 59 -7.49 9.45 -28.20
CA GLU A 59 -8.05 9.70 -26.88
C GLU A 59 -7.17 9.11 -25.78
N GLY A 60 -6.76 7.85 -25.91
CA GLY A 60 -5.83 7.19 -24.99
C GLY A 60 -4.49 7.92 -24.88
N LYS A 61 -3.91 8.36 -26.00
CA LYS A 61 -2.66 9.12 -26.01
C LYS A 61 -2.80 10.49 -25.32
N THR A 62 -3.90 11.22 -25.57
CA THR A 62 -4.14 12.50 -24.89
C THR A 62 -4.43 12.34 -23.40
N LEU A 63 -5.04 11.21 -23.01
CA LEU A 63 -5.33 10.86 -21.63
C LEU A 63 -4.05 10.49 -20.86
N GLU A 64 -3.14 9.77 -21.52
CA GLU A 64 -1.81 9.46 -21.01
C GLU A 64 -0.93 10.71 -20.85
N GLU A 65 -0.93 11.63 -21.83
CA GLU A 65 -0.18 12.90 -21.75
C GLU A 65 -0.70 13.80 -20.61
N ASN A 66 -2.02 13.83 -20.37
CA ASN A 66 -2.60 14.58 -19.26
C ASN A 66 -2.26 13.93 -17.90
N TYR A 67 -2.27 12.60 -17.83
CA TYR A 67 -1.88 11.87 -16.64
C TYR A 67 -0.40 12.10 -16.26
N GLU A 68 0.50 12.19 -17.25
CA GLU A 68 1.93 12.45 -17.00
C GLU A 68 2.13 13.71 -16.17
N THR A 69 1.47 14.82 -16.55
CA THR A 69 1.61 16.10 -15.85
C THR A 69 1.14 16.01 -14.40
N ASP A 70 0.01 15.35 -14.17
CA ASP A 70 -0.54 15.16 -12.83
C ASP A 70 0.30 14.20 -11.98
N ALA A 71 0.87 13.15 -12.59
CA ALA A 71 1.77 12.23 -11.93
C ALA A 71 3.11 12.91 -11.54
N GLN A 72 3.59 13.85 -12.36
CA GLN A 72 4.77 14.65 -12.02
C GLN A 72 4.55 15.54 -10.79
N LEU A 73 3.34 16.04 -10.56
CA LEU A 73 3.01 16.78 -9.33
C LEU A 73 3.13 15.88 -8.09
N CYS A 74 2.57 14.66 -8.15
CA CYS A 74 2.72 13.67 -7.08
C CYS A 74 4.20 13.39 -6.76
N TRP A 75 5.02 13.26 -7.81
CA TRP A 75 6.46 13.05 -7.66
C TRP A 75 7.18 14.24 -7.02
N HIS A 76 6.84 15.47 -7.43
CA HIS A 76 7.44 16.68 -6.87
C HIS A 76 7.18 16.80 -5.37
N ASP A 77 5.92 16.64 -4.94
CA ASP A 77 5.54 16.72 -3.52
C ASP A 77 6.25 15.65 -2.68
N TYR A 78 6.33 14.43 -3.20
CA TYR A 78 7.06 13.33 -2.57
C TYR A 78 8.55 13.67 -2.44
N LYS A 79 9.17 14.14 -3.52
CA LYS A 79 10.60 14.43 -3.56
C LYS A 79 10.97 15.58 -2.62
N ASP A 80 10.17 16.63 -2.58
CA ASP A 80 10.37 17.76 -1.65
C ASP A 80 10.36 17.29 -0.19
N TYR A 81 9.42 16.40 0.16
CA TYR A 81 9.41 15.80 1.49
C TYR A 81 10.64 14.93 1.73
N MET A 82 10.98 14.04 0.79
CA MET A 82 12.12 13.14 0.90
C MET A 82 13.46 13.88 0.98
N ASP A 83 13.57 15.05 0.34
CA ASP A 83 14.74 15.92 0.41
C ASP A 83 14.98 16.51 1.81
N SER A 84 13.95 16.58 2.65
CA SER A 84 14.07 17.02 4.05
C SER A 84 14.60 15.92 4.99
N ILE A 85 14.44 14.65 4.62
CA ILE A 85 14.76 13.47 5.46
C ILE A 85 15.88 12.60 4.87
N LYS A 86 16.84 13.19 4.15
CA LYS A 86 17.93 12.45 3.45
C LYS A 86 18.72 11.48 4.32
N LYS A 87 18.91 11.83 5.60
CA LYS A 87 19.68 11.02 6.55
C LYS A 87 18.95 9.74 6.94
N ASP A 88 17.62 9.75 6.81
CA ASP A 88 16.72 8.74 7.35
C ASP A 88 16.03 7.93 6.24
N TRP A 89 16.52 8.02 5.00
CA TRP A 89 15.95 7.31 3.84
C TRP A 89 15.89 5.78 4.02
N CYS A 90 16.73 5.21 4.87
CA CYS A 90 16.75 3.76 5.11
C CYS A 90 15.88 3.33 6.30
N ASP A 91 15.21 4.25 6.99
CA ASP A 91 14.25 3.91 8.04
C ASP A 91 12.84 3.78 7.46
N TRP A 92 12.41 2.53 7.23
CA TRP A 92 11.07 2.22 6.72
C TRP A 92 9.94 2.83 7.55
N ALA A 93 10.11 2.96 8.88
CA ALA A 93 9.09 3.54 9.73
C ALA A 93 8.82 5.02 9.37
N LEU A 94 9.85 5.76 8.95
CA LEU A 94 9.74 7.15 8.55
C LEU A 94 9.28 7.30 7.09
N ILE A 95 9.81 6.49 6.17
CA ILE A 95 9.51 6.62 4.73
C ILE A 95 8.21 5.95 4.28
N SER A 96 7.64 5.03 5.08
CA SER A 96 6.43 4.28 4.71
C SER A 96 5.24 5.20 4.41
N ARG A 97 5.08 6.27 5.18
CA ARG A 97 4.00 7.25 5.03
C ARG A 97 4.10 8.08 3.75
N PRO A 98 5.20 8.83 3.49
CA PRO A 98 5.32 9.60 2.24
C PRO A 98 5.30 8.70 1.00
N TYR A 99 5.85 7.48 1.09
CA TYR A 99 5.80 6.52 -0.01
C TYR A 99 4.36 6.06 -0.31
N SER A 100 3.58 5.76 0.73
CA SER A 100 2.15 5.41 0.56
C SER A 100 1.35 6.57 -0.04
N ILE A 101 1.64 7.81 0.37
CA ILE A 101 1.01 9.02 -0.18
C ILE A 101 1.34 9.17 -1.66
N LEU A 102 2.59 8.93 -2.07
CA LEU A 102 2.98 8.94 -3.48
C LEU A 102 2.17 7.89 -4.28
N GLN A 103 2.10 6.66 -3.77
CA GLN A 103 1.35 5.58 -4.44
C GLN A 103 -0.14 5.92 -4.57
N GLU A 104 -0.76 6.40 -3.48
CA GLU A 104 -2.16 6.81 -3.48
C GLU A 104 -2.41 7.97 -4.43
N CYS A 105 -1.53 8.97 -4.48
CA CYS A 105 -1.63 10.08 -5.42
C CYS A 105 -1.61 9.57 -6.87
N LEU A 106 -0.66 8.71 -7.23
CA LEU A 106 -0.58 8.12 -8.57
C LEU A 106 -1.83 7.30 -8.92
N GLU A 107 -2.35 6.51 -7.99
CA GLU A 107 -3.58 5.73 -8.16
C GLU A 107 -4.80 6.64 -8.37
N GLN A 108 -4.97 7.67 -7.53
CA GLN A 108 -6.07 8.63 -7.66
C GLN A 108 -6.03 9.40 -8.97
N LYS A 109 -4.83 9.80 -9.43
CA LYS A 109 -4.66 10.44 -10.74
C LYS A 109 -5.00 9.47 -11.87
N ALA A 110 -4.57 8.22 -11.79
CA ALA A 110 -4.90 7.21 -12.80
C ALA A 110 -6.43 7.00 -12.89
N ASP A 111 -7.11 6.91 -11.75
CA ASP A 111 -8.57 6.79 -11.67
C ASP A 111 -9.32 8.01 -12.23
N ALA A 112 -8.79 9.21 -12.03
CA ALA A 112 -9.32 10.46 -12.57
C ALA A 112 -9.28 10.46 -14.10
N PHE A 113 -8.18 9.95 -14.67
CA PHE A 113 -7.99 9.79 -16.10
C PHE A 113 -8.45 8.42 -16.62
N LYS A 114 -9.16 7.59 -15.85
CA LYS A 114 -9.66 6.26 -16.29
C LYS A 114 -8.57 5.33 -16.82
N LEU A 115 -7.35 5.49 -16.33
CA LEU A 115 -6.22 4.60 -16.59
C LEU A 115 -6.16 3.51 -15.53
N GLY A 116 -5.62 2.35 -15.89
CA GLY A 116 -5.33 1.30 -14.92
C GLY A 116 -4.15 1.67 -14.03
N PHE A 117 -4.14 1.13 -12.81
CA PHE A 117 -2.97 1.16 -11.92
C PHE A 117 -2.50 -0.28 -11.64
N PRO A 118 -1.20 -0.58 -11.76
CA PRO A 118 -0.12 0.31 -12.21
C PRO A 118 -0.17 0.59 -13.73
N ASN A 119 0.44 1.70 -14.14
CA ASN A 119 0.68 2.09 -15.55
C ASN A 119 2.16 2.45 -15.77
N PRO A 120 2.64 2.54 -17.03
CA PRO A 120 4.07 2.72 -17.32
C PRO A 120 4.70 3.99 -16.71
N TRP A 121 3.90 5.05 -16.58
CA TRP A 121 4.33 6.31 -15.97
C TRP A 121 4.46 6.20 -14.45
N ALA A 122 3.47 5.59 -13.78
CA ALA A 122 3.54 5.29 -12.34
C ALA A 122 4.74 4.38 -12.03
N GLU A 123 4.95 3.35 -12.83
CA GLU A 123 6.06 2.41 -12.68
C GLU A 123 7.41 3.11 -12.78
N ARG A 124 7.57 4.03 -13.75
CA ARG A 124 8.79 4.86 -13.88
C ARG A 124 9.04 5.71 -12.64
N ILE A 125 8.02 6.39 -12.12
CA ILE A 125 8.13 7.22 -10.91
C ILE A 125 8.52 6.37 -9.70
N ILE A 126 7.86 5.23 -9.52
CA ILE A 126 8.15 4.29 -8.44
C ILE A 126 9.59 3.79 -8.53
N PHE A 127 10.05 3.38 -9.72
CA PHE A 127 11.43 2.93 -9.90
C PHE A 127 12.44 4.04 -9.64
N GLU A 128 12.17 5.27 -10.08
CA GLU A 128 13.06 6.40 -9.80
C GLU A 128 13.11 6.72 -8.31
N ALA A 129 11.98 6.59 -7.59
CA ALA A 129 11.94 6.70 -6.13
C ALA A 129 12.90 5.68 -5.48
N HIS A 130 12.81 4.41 -5.88
CA HIS A 130 13.68 3.34 -5.39
C HIS A 130 15.15 3.60 -5.71
N ARG A 131 15.45 4.03 -6.93
CA ARG A 131 16.82 4.26 -7.40
C ARG A 131 17.48 5.45 -6.71
N ILE A 132 16.75 6.54 -6.46
CA ILE A 132 17.31 7.73 -5.80
C ILE A 132 17.42 7.51 -4.30
N HIS A 133 16.35 7.06 -3.64
CA HIS A 133 16.25 7.12 -2.19
C HIS A 133 16.73 5.83 -1.50
N PHE A 134 16.62 4.68 -2.18
CA PHE A 134 16.85 3.37 -1.54
C PHE A 134 18.04 2.58 -2.09
N ALA A 135 18.74 3.07 -3.13
CA ALA A 135 19.85 2.35 -3.77
C ALA A 135 21.01 1.98 -2.82
N ASN A 136 21.22 2.75 -1.74
CA ASN A 136 22.27 2.51 -0.76
C ASN A 136 21.75 1.95 0.56
N CYS A 137 20.47 1.60 0.65
CA CYS A 137 19.91 1.01 1.85
C CYS A 137 20.19 -0.49 1.85
N SER A 138 20.91 -0.96 2.86
CA SER A 138 21.00 -2.38 3.12
C SER A 138 19.69 -2.82 3.77
N LEU A 139 18.95 -3.68 3.09
CA LEU A 139 17.82 -4.35 3.71
C LEU A 139 18.42 -5.32 4.73
N VAL A 140 18.54 -4.88 5.98
CA VAL A 140 18.70 -5.80 7.11
C VAL A 140 17.34 -6.49 7.23
N GLN A 141 17.09 -7.44 6.35
CA GLN A 141 15.98 -8.35 6.52
C GLN A 141 16.17 -8.94 7.91
N PRO A 142 15.21 -8.83 8.84
CA PRO A 142 15.07 -9.88 9.82
C PRO A 142 15.07 -11.14 8.98
N THR A 143 16.04 -12.03 9.19
CA THR A 143 16.13 -13.28 8.44
C THR A 143 14.83 -14.04 8.71
N PHE A 144 13.82 -13.80 7.88
CA PHE A 144 12.65 -14.64 7.73
C PHE A 144 13.07 -15.85 6.88
N SER A 145 14.22 -16.38 7.26
CA SER A 145 14.76 -17.62 6.78
C SER A 145 14.10 -18.68 7.62
N ASP A 146 13.67 -19.74 6.97
CA ASP A 146 13.29 -20.94 7.68
C ASP A 146 14.45 -21.33 8.62
N PRO A 147 14.15 -21.78 9.86
CA PRO A 147 15.19 -22.29 10.73
C PRO A 147 15.92 -23.44 10.02
N PRO A 148 17.22 -23.66 10.33
CA PRO A 148 17.97 -24.77 9.75
C PRO A 148 17.19 -26.08 9.82
N GLU A 149 17.29 -26.92 8.80
CA GLU A 149 16.48 -28.14 8.64
C GLU A 149 16.46 -29.01 9.90
N ASP A 150 17.60 -29.15 10.58
CA ASP A 150 17.75 -29.92 11.81
C ASP A 150 16.91 -29.35 12.98
N VAL A 151 16.83 -28.02 13.10
CA VAL A 151 16.05 -27.34 14.14
C VAL A 151 14.57 -27.44 13.84
N LEU A 152 14.19 -27.26 12.57
CA LEU A 152 12.81 -27.46 12.12
C LEU A 152 12.34 -28.88 12.40
N LEU A 153 13.16 -29.88 12.06
CA LEU A 153 12.88 -31.28 12.32
C LEU A 153 12.76 -31.56 13.83
N ALA A 154 13.65 -31.00 14.65
CA ALA A 154 13.53 -31.12 16.10
C ALA A 154 12.20 -30.54 16.62
N MET A 155 11.79 -29.36 16.16
CA MET A 155 10.50 -28.76 16.54
C MET A 155 9.29 -29.59 16.13
N ILE A 156 9.40 -30.40 15.07
CA ILE A 156 8.35 -31.33 14.63
C ILE A 156 8.39 -32.63 15.44
N MET A 157 9.58 -33.21 15.67
CA MET A 157 9.74 -34.48 16.37
C MET A 157 9.43 -34.38 17.87
N VAL A 158 9.75 -33.24 18.51
CA VAL A 158 9.48 -32.99 19.93
C VAL A 158 7.99 -33.19 20.28
N PRO A 159 7.01 -32.50 19.66
CA PRO A 159 5.60 -32.71 19.97
C PRO A 159 5.10 -34.12 19.59
N ILE A 160 5.61 -34.70 18.49
CA ILE A 160 5.26 -36.07 18.08
C ILE A 160 5.66 -37.09 19.15
N CYS A 161 6.78 -36.89 19.84
CA CYS A 161 7.26 -37.78 20.90
C CYS A 161 6.69 -37.43 22.29
N LEU A 162 6.61 -36.13 22.63
CA LEU A 162 6.15 -35.68 23.95
C LEU A 162 4.67 -35.98 24.18
N ILE A 163 3.81 -35.75 23.19
CA ILE A 163 2.36 -35.92 23.34
C ILE A 163 2.01 -37.38 23.72
N PRO A 164 2.42 -38.43 22.97
CA PRO A 164 2.11 -39.81 23.35
C PRO A 164 2.78 -40.20 24.67
N PHE A 165 4.00 -39.71 24.95
CA PHE A 165 4.66 -39.96 26.23
C PHE A 165 3.83 -39.42 27.41
N LEU A 166 3.39 -38.16 27.35
CA LEU A 166 2.56 -37.57 28.38
C LEU A 166 1.21 -38.28 28.51
N VAL A 167 0.57 -38.66 27.40
CA VAL A 167 -0.69 -39.43 27.41
C VAL A 167 -0.50 -40.77 28.10
N THR A 168 0.56 -41.51 27.78
CA THR A 168 0.85 -42.80 28.44
C THR A 168 1.12 -42.64 29.94
N LEU A 169 1.87 -41.60 30.35
CA LEU A 169 2.11 -41.31 31.75
C LEU A 169 0.82 -40.98 32.51
N VAL A 170 -0.08 -40.18 31.91
CA VAL A 170 -1.37 -39.84 32.52
C VAL A 170 -2.25 -41.08 32.65
N VAL A 171 -2.30 -41.94 31.62
CA VAL A 171 -3.05 -43.20 31.66
C VAL A 171 -2.47 -44.16 32.69
N TRP A 172 -1.14 -44.20 32.82
CA TRP A 172 -0.50 -45.06 33.81
C TRP A 172 -0.78 -44.58 35.23
N ARG A 173 -0.70 -43.26 35.48
CA ARG A 173 -1.06 -42.67 36.76
C ARG A 173 -2.55 -42.72 37.08
N SER A 174 -3.43 -42.63 36.08
CA SER A 174 -4.87 -42.81 36.31
C SER A 174 -5.25 -44.27 36.56
N LYS A 175 -4.35 -45.20 36.24
CA LYS A 175 -4.50 -46.63 36.47
C LYS A 175 -3.76 -47.11 37.72
N ASP A 176 -3.20 -46.24 38.56
CA ASP A 176 -2.84 -46.63 39.94
C ASP A 176 -4.11 -47.20 40.59
N PRO A 177 -4.23 -48.54 40.75
CA PRO A 177 -5.34 -49.08 41.51
C PRO A 177 -5.04 -48.70 42.95
N GLU A 178 -6.00 -48.09 43.62
CA GLU A 178 -5.92 -47.74 45.03
C GLU A 178 -5.45 -48.96 45.84
N ALA A 179 -4.15 -49.02 46.11
CA ALA A 179 -3.54 -50.02 46.98
C ALA A 179 -3.12 -49.34 48.28
N GLN A 180 -4.13 -48.89 49.01
CA GLN A 180 -4.18 -48.95 50.48
C GLN A 180 -5.57 -48.53 50.99
N THR A 181 -6.47 -49.51 51.08
CA THR A 181 -7.39 -49.66 52.20
C THR A 181 -7.37 -51.12 52.62
#